data_AF-A0A379AP68-F1
#
_entry.id   AF-A0A379AP68-F1
#
_cell.length_a   1.000
_cell.length_b   1.000
_cell.length_c   1.000
_cell.angle_alpha   90.00
_cell.angle_beta   90.00
_cell.angle_gamma   90.00
#
_symmetry.space_group_name_H-M   'P 1'
#
loop_
_entity.id
_entity.type
_entity.pdbx_description
1 polymer ?
#
loop_
_entity_poly.entity_id
_entity_poly.type
_entity_poly.pdbx_seq_one_letter_code
_entity_poly.pdbx_strand_id
1 'polypeptide(L)'
;MGYPPGNEAYISQIQAAADALFPNGQVNLMRENLAFDDYLALLARCHVGYFMFERQQGVGTLCLLIQANVPFVLTRKNPFLA
;
A
#
# COMPACT_ATOMS: atom_id res chain seq x y z
N MET A 1 1.54 -9.45 -6.01
CA MET A 1 1.20 -8.12 -5.46
C MET A 1 1.15 -7.12 -6.62
N GLY A 2 0.04 -7.07 -7.35
CA GLY A 2 -0.16 -6.16 -8.49
C GLY A 2 -1.65 -5.93 -8.72
N TYR A 3 -2.00 -4.90 -9.50
CA TYR A 3 -3.40 -4.64 -9.83
C TYR A 3 -3.98 -5.80 -10.66
N PRO A 4 -5.23 -6.24 -10.39
CA PRO A 4 -5.93 -7.18 -11.27
C PRO A 4 -6.05 -6.64 -12.70
N PRO A 5 -6.17 -7.51 -13.71
CA PRO A 5 -6.48 -7.07 -15.08
C PRO A 5 -7.79 -6.26 -15.13
N GLY A 6 -7.82 -5.16 -15.90
CA GLY A 6 -9.01 -4.30 -16.04
C GLY A 6 -9.08 -3.10 -15.09
N ASN A 7 -8.03 -2.84 -14.32
CA ASN A 7 -7.96 -1.72 -13.38
C ASN A 7 -7.33 -0.44 -13.96
N GLU A 8 -7.04 -0.38 -15.26
CA GLU A 8 -6.31 0.72 -15.91
C GLU A 8 -6.98 2.08 -15.70
N ALA A 9 -8.32 2.13 -15.77
CA ALA A 9 -9.08 3.35 -15.54
C ALA A 9 -8.93 3.85 -14.10
N TYR A 10 -8.95 2.95 -13.12
CA TYR A 10 -8.77 3.28 -11.71
C TYR A 10 -7.33 3.71 -11.41
N ILE A 11 -6.34 3.02 -11.97
CA ILE A 11 -4.92 3.41 -11.86
C ILE A 11 -4.70 4.81 -12.43
N SER A 12 -5.34 5.12 -13.56
CA SER A 12 -5.27 6.44 -14.21
C SER A 12 -5.89 7.53 -13.34
N GLN A 13 -7.01 7.26 -12.66
CA GLN A 13 -7.61 8.19 -11.70
C GLN A 13 -6.68 8.48 -10.51
N ILE A 14 -6.03 7.45 -9.98
CA ILE A 14 -5.08 7.64 -8.88
C ILE A 14 -3.88 8.45 -9.34
N GLN A 15 -3.34 8.16 -10.54
CA GLN A 15 -2.22 8.93 -11.09
C GLN A 15 -2.59 10.41 -11.26
N ALA A 16 -3.76 10.71 -11.84
CA ALA A 16 -4.22 12.09 -12.01
C ALA A 16 -4.37 12.82 -10.66
N ALA A 17 -4.89 12.14 -9.64
CA ALA A 17 -4.99 12.70 -8.29
C ALA A 17 -3.61 12.92 -7.65
N ALA A 18 -2.67 11.99 -7.85
CA ALA A 18 -1.30 12.11 -7.37
C ALA A 18 -0.59 13.31 -8.02
N ASP A 19 -0.71 13.47 -9.34
CA ASP A 19 -0.09 14.58 -10.07
C ASP A 19 -0.68 15.93 -9.65
N ALA A 20 -1.99 15.98 -9.37
CA ALA A 20 -2.66 17.20 -8.92
C ALA A 20 -2.31 17.61 -7.48
N LEU A 21 -2.16 16.63 -6.57
CA LEU A 21 -1.90 16.90 -5.15
C LEU A 21 -0.40 16.94 -4.81
N PHE A 22 0.44 16.23 -5.57
CA PHE A 22 1.86 16.01 -5.30
C PHE A 22 2.71 16.17 -6.58
N PRO A 23 2.80 17.39 -7.13
CA PRO A 23 3.36 17.64 -8.47
C PRO A 23 4.87 17.38 -8.59
N ASN A 24 5.59 17.25 -7.47
CA ASN A 24 7.06 17.14 -7.45
C ASN A 24 7.57 15.68 -7.44
N GLY A 25 6.78 14.73 -7.96
CA GLY A 25 7.17 13.32 -8.00
C GLY A 25 7.24 12.65 -6.62
N GLN A 26 6.49 13.16 -5.64
CA GLN A 26 6.50 12.65 -4.26
C GLN A 26 5.72 11.33 -4.13
N VAL A 27 4.94 10.96 -5.15
CA VAL A 27 4.13 9.75 -5.18
C VAL A 27 4.69 8.77 -6.21
N ASN A 28 5.03 7.57 -5.75
CA ASN A 28 5.38 6.46 -6.62
C ASN A 28 4.25 5.42 -6.61
N LEU A 29 3.63 5.22 -7.77
CA LEU A 29 2.57 4.22 -7.96
C LEU A 29 3.16 2.89 -8.39
N MET A 30 3.17 1.92 -7.48
CA MET A 30 3.64 0.56 -7.76
C MET A 30 2.58 -0.22 -8.53
N ARG A 31 2.84 -0.45 -9.83
CA ARG A 31 1.92 -1.16 -10.74
C ARG A 31 2.36 -2.59 -11.01
N GLU A 32 3.66 -2.82 -10.94
CA GLU A 32 4.29 -4.10 -11.24
C GLU A 32 4.31 -5.02 -10.03
N ASN A 33 4.35 -6.33 -10.30
CA ASN A 33 4.52 -7.31 -9.26
C ASN A 33 5.95 -7.27 -8.74
N LEU A 34 6.11 -7.03 -7.45
CA LEU A 34 7.41 -7.01 -6.79
C LEU A 34 7.77 -8.41 -6.26
N ALA A 35 9.04 -8.80 -6.36
CA ALA A 35 9.52 -10.01 -5.70
C ALA A 35 9.38 -9.87 -4.18
N PHE A 36 9.23 -11.00 -3.49
CA PHE A 36 8.97 -10.99 -2.05
C PHE A 36 10.11 -10.34 -1.25
N ASP A 37 11.37 -10.64 -1.59
CA ASP A 37 12.53 -10.07 -0.90
C ASP A 37 12.63 -8.55 -1.10
N ASP A 38 12.38 -8.07 -2.32
CA ASP A 38 12.32 -6.63 -2.62
C ASP A 38 11.18 -5.94 -1.87
N TYR A 39 10.08 -6.66 -1.64
CA TYR A 39 8.95 -6.16 -0.86
C TYR A 39 9.30 -6.01 0.63
N LEU A 40 10.03 -6.97 1.21
CA LEU A 40 10.53 -6.85 2.58
C LEU A 40 11.49 -5.67 2.73
N ALA A 41 12.43 -5.52 1.78
CA ALA A 41 13.34 -4.38 1.75
C ALA A 41 12.59 -3.04 1.62
N LEU A 42 11.50 -3.02 0.85
CA LEU A 42 10.61 -1.86 0.76
C LEU A 42 9.90 -1.56 2.08
N LEU A 43 9.34 -2.56 2.76
CA LEU A 43 8.66 -2.31 4.03
C LEU A 43 9.62 -1.80 5.09
N ALA A 44 10.85 -2.32 5.15
CA ALA A 44 11.87 -1.90 6.10
C ALA A 44 12.30 -0.43 5.95
N ARG A 45 12.18 0.16 4.75
CA ARG A 45 12.43 1.60 4.52
C ARG A 45 11.20 2.49 4.77
N CYS A 46 10.03 1.91 5.02
CA CYS A 46 8.82 2.68 5.28
C CYS A 46 8.82 3.19 6.72
N HIS A 47 8.50 4.47 6.88
CA HIS A 47 8.32 5.07 8.20
C HIS A 47 6.91 4.79 8.77
N VAL A 48 5.92 4.62 7.89
CA VAL A 48 4.53 4.35 8.27
C VAL A 48 3.78 3.65 7.14
N GLY A 49 2.94 2.67 7.48
CA GLY A 49 2.01 2.01 6.55
C GLY A 49 0.57 2.48 6.74
N TYR A 50 -0.12 2.86 5.66
CA TYR A 50 -1.54 3.22 5.70
C TYR A 50 -2.39 2.14 5.01
N PHE A 51 -3.36 1.58 5.73
CA PHE A 51 -4.26 0.54 5.22
C PHE A 51 -5.71 0.98 5.39
N MET A 52 -6.30 1.49 4.31
CA MET A 52 -7.67 2.00 4.31
C MET A 52 -8.72 0.94 3.91
N PHE A 53 -8.35 -0.34 3.93
CA PHE A 53 -9.25 -1.42 3.53
C PHE A 53 -10.22 -1.78 4.66
N GLU A 54 -11.53 -1.83 4.35
CA GLU A 54 -12.60 -2.24 5.29
C GLU A 54 -12.80 -3.77 5.35
N ARG A 55 -11.95 -4.57 4.69
CA ARG A 55 -12.03 -6.06 4.65
C ARG A 55 -10.72 -6.69 5.14
N GLN A 56 -10.69 -8.02 5.34
CA GLN A 56 -9.48 -8.80 5.68
C GLN A 56 -8.50 -8.88 4.49
N GLN A 57 -8.05 -7.73 4.01
CA GLN A 57 -7.01 -7.62 2.99
C GLN A 57 -5.76 -7.02 3.63
N GLY A 58 -4.60 -7.52 3.22
CA GLY A 58 -3.31 -7.02 3.72
C GLY A 58 -2.88 -7.59 5.06
N VAL A 59 -3.54 -8.62 5.62
CA VAL A 59 -3.13 -9.26 6.89
C VAL A 59 -1.67 -9.74 6.84
N GLY A 60 -1.25 -10.33 5.72
CA GLY A 60 0.15 -10.74 5.51
C GLY A 60 1.12 -9.55 5.59
N THR A 61 0.79 -8.43 4.95
CA THR A 61 1.60 -7.21 5.01
C THR A 61 1.63 -6.61 6.42
N LEU A 62 0.50 -6.60 7.15
CA LEU A 62 0.45 -6.09 8.51
C LEU A 62 1.36 -6.88 9.45
N CYS A 63 1.37 -8.21 9.33
CA CYS A 63 2.28 -9.07 10.08
C CYS A 63 3.75 -8.72 9.77
N LEU A 64 4.09 -8.48 8.51
CA LEU A 64 5.44 -8.09 8.10
C LEU A 64 5.84 -6.71 8.63
N LEU A 65 4.93 -5.75 8.67
CA LEU A 65 5.17 -4.43 9.26
C LEU A 65 5.43 -4.51 10.77
N ILE A 66 4.69 -5.36 11.48
CA ILE A 66 4.92 -5.64 12.90
C ILE A 66 6.33 -6.22 13.09
N GLN A 67 6.74 -7.20 12.29
CA GLN A 67 8.08 -7.79 12.35
C GLN A 67 9.19 -6.77 12.05
N ALA A 68 8.92 -5.83 11.15
CA ALA A 68 9.84 -4.75 10.79
C ALA A 68 9.82 -3.57 11.79
N ASN A 69 9.00 -3.62 12.85
CA ASN A 69 8.77 -2.50 13.79
C ASN A 69 8.32 -1.20 13.12
N VAL A 70 7.57 -1.29 12.02
CA VAL A 70 7.05 -0.13 11.29
C VAL A 70 5.63 0.17 11.78
N PRO A 71 5.33 1.39 12.25
CA PRO A 71 3.99 1.76 12.69
C PRO A 71 3.02 1.76 11.50
N PHE A 72 1.76 1.42 11.76
CA PHE A 72 0.73 1.40 10.74
C PHE A 72 -0.59 1.97 11.23
N VAL A 73 -1.36 2.52 10.29
CA VAL A 73 -2.68 3.11 10.54
C VAL A 73 -3.73 2.23 9.85
N LEU A 74 -4.72 1.80 10.63
CA LEU A 74 -5.87 1.03 10.16
C LEU A 74 -7.14 1.89 10.21
N THR A 75 -8.04 1.69 9.24
CA THR A 75 -9.42 2.16 9.38
C THR A 75 -10.13 1.44 10.52
N ARG A 76 -11.04 2.11 11.24
CA ARG A 76 -11.77 1.53 12.39
C ARG A 76 -12.60 0.31 12.02
N LYS A 77 -13.06 0.23 10.77
CA LYS A 77 -13.82 -0.91 10.26
C LYS A 77 -12.92 -2.07 9.81
N ASN A 78 -11.60 -1.94 9.98
CA ASN A 78 -10.70 -3.00 9.59
C ASN A 78 -10.90 -4.20 10.54
N PRO A 79 -11.18 -5.41 10.01
CA PRO A 79 -11.47 -6.58 10.83
C PRO A 79 -10.27 -7.08 11.65
N PHE A 80 -9.05 -6.54 11.45
CA PHE A 80 -7.91 -6.82 12.32
C PHE A 80 -8.06 -6.21 13.73
N LEU A 81 -8.97 -5.24 13.89
CA LEU A 81 -9.31 -4.63 15.18
C LEU A 81 -10.48 -5.34 15.89
N ALA A 82 -11.12 -6.31 15.22
CA ALA A 82 -12.30 -7.02 15.71
C ALA A 82 -11.94 -8.30 16.48
#